data_AF-A0A1J9RGF3-F1
#
_entry.id   AF-A0A1J9RGF3-F1
#
_cell.length_a   1.000
_cell.length_b   1.000
_cell.length_c   1.000
_cell.angle_alpha   90.00
_cell.angle_beta   90.00
_cell.angle_gamma   90.00
#
_symmetry.space_group_name_H-M   'P 1'
#
loop_
_entity.id
_entity.type
_entity.pdbx_description
1 polymer ?
#
loop_
_entity_poly.entity_id
_entity_poly.type
_entity_poly.pdbx_seq_one_letter_code
_entity_poly.pdbx_strand_id
1 'polypeptide(L)'
;MSSPHADGSAESVPPAAYFQIDPRVNGDAFSGRPRNIHRPEEIAEFSYDENHDIHLDARSLSYYYPPQPRGVENHIYLDKGLESFRQLDDSQDGHLSGLLTAIMDMEQKQNAKTDAHFIAYRGMIANLLTMPYQKIDGWTMNATYFDGTIFIEEDKGAKFERKAREEDQSPAQKRRETLQYYYGFKFETLYTIPDIWDNVSRDEIESRDDKIVSNYAQYCSIVKTGVGDMNIVIGGEVDCIWDDKIPGAKYHNYVELKTTEWIDEAHLPRGEIKRKLLNYDRRKIKYWAQSFLIGCPTIIVAKKDTDGQVHMPLEVFKTNSIPTAIRNTSGLWNSVVCVQTLSAFLEWLQSYIKGSTGMWKLTKKPGMAPICLSHFTPTGTGQILTPSFKAHRIAMQAARVSRSPSAEGEHVGEEKDKMDTDEVEKRPSAEGEHVGEEKNKMDTDEVEKRPSAEGEHVGEDKEKMDTAEVEKHPSAEGKNGDEGGDTMDMEA
;
A
#
# COMPACT_ATOMS: atom_id res chain seq x y z
N MET A 1 -69.06 -1.09 10.76
CA MET A 1 -67.91 -0.70 11.62
C MET A 1 -66.66 -1.25 10.97
N SER A 2 -65.64 -0.43 10.78
CA SER A 2 -64.51 -0.72 9.89
C SER A 2 -63.49 -1.69 10.50
N SER A 3 -62.90 -2.54 9.66
CA SER A 3 -61.65 -3.24 9.95
C SER A 3 -60.48 -2.26 10.08
N PRO A 4 -59.47 -2.56 10.90
CA PRO A 4 -58.11 -2.08 10.68
C PRO A 4 -57.32 -3.12 9.87
N HIS A 5 -56.94 -2.77 8.65
CA HIS A 5 -55.72 -3.31 8.05
C HIS A 5 -54.52 -2.62 8.70
N ALA A 6 -53.52 -3.41 9.10
CA ALA A 6 -52.15 -2.96 9.27
C ALA A 6 -51.24 -4.19 9.09
N ASP A 7 -51.12 -4.64 7.85
CA ASP A 7 -49.98 -5.47 7.48
C ASP A 7 -48.72 -4.60 7.53
N GLY A 8 -47.66 -5.16 8.08
CA GLY A 8 -46.49 -4.44 8.55
C GLY A 8 -45.37 -5.43 8.79
N SER A 9 -44.98 -6.15 7.73
CA SER A 9 -43.82 -7.01 7.74
C SER A 9 -42.57 -6.19 8.05
N ALA A 10 -42.21 -6.13 9.34
CA ALA A 10 -40.91 -5.66 9.75
C ALA A 10 -39.87 -6.54 9.05
N GLU A 11 -39.10 -5.95 8.14
CA GLU A 11 -37.98 -6.64 7.49
C GLU A 11 -37.04 -7.14 8.60
N SER A 12 -37.01 -8.46 8.76
CA SER A 12 -36.15 -9.09 9.76
C SER A 12 -34.70 -8.84 9.37
N VAL A 13 -34.00 -8.01 10.14
CA VAL A 13 -32.57 -7.73 9.95
C VAL A 13 -31.84 -9.08 9.82
N PRO A 14 -31.12 -9.34 8.71
CA PRO A 14 -30.52 -10.64 8.47
C PRO A 14 -29.53 -10.97 9.59
N PRO A 15 -29.47 -12.24 10.03
CA PRO A 15 -28.59 -12.64 11.12
C PRO A 15 -27.12 -12.39 10.77
N ALA A 16 -26.33 -11.98 11.76
CA ALA A 16 -24.91 -11.72 11.57
C ALA A 16 -24.17 -12.95 11.04
N ALA A 17 -23.42 -12.77 9.96
CA ALA A 17 -22.61 -13.79 9.33
C ALA A 17 -21.16 -13.72 9.82
N TYR A 18 -20.45 -14.85 9.80
CA TYR A 18 -19.08 -14.95 10.31
C TYR A 18 -18.16 -15.65 9.31
N PHE A 19 -16.98 -15.09 9.11
CA PHE A 19 -15.92 -15.66 8.26
C PHE A 19 -14.69 -15.99 9.11
N GLN A 20 -14.18 -17.22 9.03
CA GLN A 20 -12.98 -17.64 9.77
C GLN A 20 -11.71 -17.13 9.09
N ILE A 21 -10.81 -16.54 9.88
CA ILE A 21 -9.50 -16.06 9.41
C ILE A 21 -8.31 -16.80 10.03
N ASP A 22 -8.51 -17.93 10.73
CA ASP A 22 -7.38 -18.69 11.27
C ASP A 22 -6.55 -19.33 10.14
N PRO A 23 -5.26 -18.97 9.97
CA PRO A 23 -4.44 -19.49 8.88
C PRO A 23 -4.22 -21.00 8.96
N ARG A 24 -4.43 -21.62 10.13
CA ARG A 24 -4.35 -23.09 10.32
C ARG A 24 -5.56 -23.83 9.74
N VAL A 25 -6.69 -23.14 9.59
CA VAL A 25 -7.90 -23.68 8.94
C VAL A 25 -7.90 -23.29 7.46
N ASN A 26 -7.59 -22.01 7.19
CA ASN A 26 -7.70 -21.41 5.87
C ASN A 26 -6.63 -21.92 4.89
N GLY A 27 -5.43 -22.28 5.37
CA GLY A 27 -4.37 -22.81 4.52
C GLY A 27 -4.79 -24.09 3.78
N ASP A 28 -5.54 -24.97 4.45
CA ASP A 28 -6.05 -26.20 3.85
C ASP A 28 -7.39 -25.95 3.15
N ALA A 29 -8.34 -25.28 3.82
CA ALA A 29 -9.69 -25.04 3.31
C ALA A 29 -9.72 -24.22 2.02
N PHE A 30 -8.75 -23.33 1.82
CA PHE A 30 -8.64 -22.47 0.64
C PHE A 30 -7.41 -22.82 -0.23
N SER A 31 -6.80 -23.99 -0.04
CA SER A 31 -5.59 -24.45 -0.76
C SER A 31 -5.72 -24.47 -2.30
N GLY A 32 -6.95 -24.62 -2.82
CA GLY A 32 -7.30 -24.55 -4.25
C GLY A 32 -7.67 -23.16 -4.77
N ARG A 33 -7.73 -22.12 -3.92
CA ARG A 33 -7.98 -20.73 -4.33
C ARG A 33 -6.77 -20.13 -5.08
N PRO A 34 -6.98 -19.07 -5.88
CA PRO A 34 -5.91 -18.29 -6.50
C PRO A 34 -4.78 -17.94 -5.51
N ARG A 35 -3.54 -18.14 -5.95
CA ARG A 35 -2.33 -17.91 -5.13
C ARG A 35 -1.68 -16.55 -5.36
N ASN A 36 -2.10 -15.87 -6.42
CA ASN A 36 -1.58 -14.59 -6.88
C ASN A 36 -2.74 -13.61 -7.06
N ILE A 37 -2.43 -12.32 -6.92
CA ILE A 37 -3.28 -11.19 -7.35
C ILE A 37 -2.76 -10.75 -8.73
N HIS A 38 -3.66 -10.32 -9.63
CA HIS A 38 -3.27 -9.74 -10.92
C HIS A 38 -2.39 -8.50 -10.70
N ARG A 39 -1.41 -8.26 -11.59
CA ARG A 39 -0.53 -7.09 -11.47
C ARG A 39 -1.39 -5.82 -11.46
N PRO A 40 -1.32 -4.95 -10.43
CA PRO A 40 -2.09 -3.72 -10.42
C PRO A 40 -1.65 -2.80 -11.56
N GLU A 41 -2.63 -2.26 -12.28
CA GLU A 41 -2.45 -1.28 -13.35
C GLU A 41 -3.05 0.04 -12.91
N GLU A 42 -2.28 1.12 -12.96
CA GLU A 42 -2.83 2.46 -12.76
C GLU A 42 -3.85 2.81 -13.85
N ILE A 43 -5.00 3.34 -13.44
CA ILE A 43 -6.12 3.72 -14.32
C ILE A 43 -6.52 5.19 -14.17
N ALA A 44 -6.27 5.78 -12.99
CA ALA A 44 -6.54 7.17 -12.67
C ALA A 44 -5.65 7.62 -11.50
N GLU A 45 -5.62 8.92 -11.24
CA GLU A 45 -4.84 9.52 -10.16
C GLU A 45 -5.53 10.79 -9.66
N PHE A 46 -5.13 11.23 -8.46
CA PHE A 46 -5.43 12.57 -7.96
C PHE A 46 -4.40 13.01 -6.92
N SER A 47 -4.35 14.32 -6.68
CA SER A 47 -3.53 14.95 -5.65
C SER A 47 -4.43 15.75 -4.69
N TYR A 48 -4.07 15.78 -3.41
CA TYR A 48 -4.36 16.90 -2.52
C TYR A 48 -3.16 17.82 -2.52
N ASP A 49 -3.36 19.14 -2.63
CA ASP A 49 -2.27 20.12 -2.56
C ASP A 49 -1.93 20.56 -1.12
N GLU A 50 -1.06 21.56 -0.98
CA GLU A 50 -0.70 22.13 0.32
C GLU A 50 -1.87 22.73 1.11
N ASN A 51 -3.01 23.06 0.49
CA ASN A 51 -4.21 23.49 1.22
C ASN A 51 -5.17 22.32 1.52
N HIS A 52 -4.81 21.11 1.09
CA HIS A 52 -5.65 19.92 1.03
C HIS A 52 -6.84 20.08 0.05
N ASP A 53 -6.69 20.93 -0.98
CA ASP A 53 -7.64 21.01 -2.10
C ASP A 53 -7.36 19.89 -3.12
N ILE A 54 -8.41 19.30 -3.68
CA ILE A 54 -8.31 18.16 -4.60
C ILE A 54 -8.09 18.57 -6.06
N HIS A 55 -7.14 17.92 -6.71
CA HIS A 55 -6.78 18.10 -8.12
C HIS A 55 -6.67 16.75 -8.82
N LEU A 56 -7.16 16.64 -10.07
CA LEU A 56 -7.17 15.39 -10.83
C LEU A 56 -5.92 15.24 -11.71
N ASP A 57 -4.76 15.37 -11.07
CA ASP A 57 -3.43 15.26 -11.65
C ASP A 57 -2.39 14.82 -10.60
N ALA A 58 -1.12 14.72 -11.01
CA ALA A 58 -0.01 14.27 -10.18
C ALA A 58 0.80 15.41 -9.50
N ARG A 59 0.25 16.62 -9.34
CA ARG A 59 1.04 17.79 -8.85
C ARG A 59 1.69 17.64 -7.47
N SER A 60 1.19 16.73 -6.64
CA SER A 60 1.74 16.47 -5.30
C SER A 60 2.64 15.22 -5.26
N LEU A 61 2.94 14.60 -6.41
CA LEU A 61 3.87 13.48 -6.47
C LEU A 61 5.29 13.99 -6.23
N SER A 62 5.89 13.56 -5.12
CA SER A 62 7.29 13.85 -4.82
C SER A 62 8.24 12.81 -5.43
N TYR A 63 9.49 13.20 -5.64
CA TYR A 63 10.54 12.39 -6.27
C TYR A 63 11.60 12.01 -5.24
N TYR A 64 12.02 10.74 -5.21
CA TYR A 64 12.99 10.24 -4.26
C TYR A 64 14.39 10.81 -4.52
N TYR A 65 14.94 11.53 -3.54
CA TYR A 65 16.25 12.15 -3.62
C TYR A 65 16.90 12.17 -2.22
N PRO A 66 17.74 11.18 -1.87
CA PRO A 66 18.33 11.11 -0.54
C PRO A 66 19.30 12.28 -0.30
N PRO A 67 19.43 12.78 0.94
CA PRO A 67 20.43 13.77 1.28
C PRO A 67 21.84 13.19 1.06
N GLN A 68 22.71 13.97 0.42
CA GLN A 68 24.11 13.59 0.23
C GLN A 68 24.85 13.66 1.57
N PRO A 69 25.52 12.58 2.02
CA PRO A 69 26.28 12.60 3.27
C PRO A 69 27.49 13.51 3.15
N ARG A 70 27.43 14.71 3.75
CA ARG A 70 28.55 15.65 3.84
C ARG A 70 29.52 15.20 4.93
N GLY A 71 30.28 14.15 4.66
CA GLY A 71 31.27 13.59 5.59
C GLY A 71 30.68 12.73 6.71
N VAL A 72 31.55 12.32 7.64
CA VAL A 72 31.27 11.30 8.67
C VAL A 72 30.38 11.83 9.81
N GLU A 73 30.32 13.15 9.99
CA GLU A 73 29.66 13.83 11.12
C GLU A 73 28.20 14.20 10.85
N ASN A 74 27.74 14.12 9.59
CA ASN A 74 26.38 14.50 9.21
C ASN A 74 25.35 13.40 9.53
N HIS A 75 25.03 13.27 10.81
CA HIS A 75 23.90 12.47 11.30
C HIS A 75 22.55 13.10 10.90
N ILE A 76 21.59 12.26 10.55
CA ILE A 76 20.23 12.68 10.17
C ILE A 76 19.31 12.39 11.35
N TYR A 77 18.64 13.42 11.87
CA TYR A 77 17.69 13.31 12.97
C TYR A 77 16.26 13.58 12.47
N LEU A 78 15.31 12.76 12.92
CA LEU A 78 13.92 12.85 12.48
C LEU A 78 13.00 13.63 13.43
N ASP A 79 13.50 14.14 14.55
CA ASP A 79 12.71 14.89 15.57
C ASP A 79 12.68 16.41 15.32
N LYS A 80 13.70 16.95 14.63
CA LYS A 80 13.82 18.37 14.30
C LYS A 80 12.61 18.87 13.50
N GLY A 81 11.83 19.76 14.13
CA GLY A 81 10.67 20.42 13.55
C GLY A 81 9.31 19.90 14.05
N LEU A 82 9.28 19.04 15.07
CA LEU A 82 8.04 18.51 15.65
C LEU A 82 7.07 19.62 16.11
N GLU A 83 7.59 20.64 16.80
CA GLU A 83 6.78 21.73 17.40
C GLU A 83 6.10 22.61 16.34
N SER A 84 6.57 22.59 15.08
CA SER A 84 5.98 23.31 13.95
C SER A 84 5.24 22.38 12.98
N PHE A 85 5.05 21.10 13.30
CA PHE A 85 4.40 20.12 12.43
C PHE A 85 2.99 20.56 12.02
N ARG A 86 2.80 20.80 10.72
CA ARG A 86 1.51 21.19 10.16
C ARG A 86 0.66 19.95 9.88
N GLN A 87 0.02 19.46 10.94
CA GLN A 87 -0.86 18.29 10.90
C GLN A 87 -2.27 18.63 10.39
N LEU A 88 -2.75 17.84 9.42
CA LEU A 88 -4.12 17.86 8.92
C LEU A 88 -5.09 17.38 10.00
N ASP A 89 -6.22 18.09 10.14
CA ASP A 89 -7.29 17.67 11.05
C ASP A 89 -7.99 16.41 10.51
N ASP A 90 -7.81 15.28 11.18
CA ASP A 90 -8.39 14.00 10.80
C ASP A 90 -9.86 13.84 11.22
N SER A 91 -10.44 14.85 11.90
CA SER A 91 -11.83 14.87 12.40
C SER A 91 -12.89 14.81 11.29
N GLN A 92 -12.61 15.42 10.13
CA GLN A 92 -13.56 15.42 9.01
C GLN A 92 -13.55 14.07 8.28
N ASP A 93 -14.72 13.52 7.99
CA ASP A 93 -14.82 12.28 7.23
C ASP A 93 -14.73 12.53 5.72
N GLY A 94 -13.53 12.38 5.17
CA GLY A 94 -13.31 12.42 3.73
C GLY A 94 -14.03 11.31 2.96
N HIS A 95 -14.52 10.25 3.63
CA HIS A 95 -15.14 9.07 2.99
C HIS A 95 -14.32 8.58 1.79
N LEU A 96 -14.95 8.00 0.77
CA LEU A 96 -14.32 7.67 -0.51
C LEU A 96 -14.23 8.88 -1.47
N SER A 97 -14.39 10.13 -1.01
CA SER A 97 -14.69 11.28 -1.88
C SER A 97 -13.65 11.54 -2.97
N GLY A 98 -12.35 11.53 -2.65
CA GLY A 98 -11.28 11.70 -3.65
C GLY A 98 -11.27 10.58 -4.69
N LEU A 99 -11.25 9.32 -4.21
CA LEU A 99 -11.33 8.11 -5.03
C LEU A 99 -12.55 8.12 -5.99
N LEU A 100 -13.75 8.45 -5.49
CA LEU A 100 -14.96 8.53 -6.31
C LEU A 100 -14.92 9.67 -7.32
N THR A 101 -14.31 10.81 -6.97
CA THR A 101 -14.19 11.97 -7.88
C THR A 101 -13.30 11.64 -9.07
N ALA A 102 -12.13 11.03 -8.83
CA ALA A 102 -11.21 10.62 -9.89
C ALA A 102 -11.76 9.46 -10.74
N ILE A 103 -12.42 8.46 -10.13
CA ILE A 103 -13.11 7.41 -10.91
C ILE A 103 -14.21 8.01 -11.79
N MET A 104 -15.02 8.94 -11.26
CA MET A 104 -16.08 9.59 -12.02
C MET A 104 -15.54 10.37 -13.24
N ASP A 105 -14.48 11.15 -13.07
CA ASP A 105 -13.83 11.87 -14.16
C ASP A 105 -13.28 10.93 -15.24
N MET A 106 -12.61 9.85 -14.83
CA MET A 106 -12.13 8.80 -15.75
C MET A 106 -13.30 8.15 -16.53
N GLU A 107 -14.39 7.78 -15.84
CA GLU A 107 -15.58 7.16 -16.44
C GLU A 107 -16.31 8.10 -17.41
N GLN A 108 -16.30 9.40 -17.15
CA GLN A 108 -16.79 10.44 -18.06
C GLN A 108 -15.90 10.54 -19.31
N LYS A 109 -14.58 10.66 -19.15
CA LYS A 109 -13.61 10.75 -20.26
C LYS A 109 -13.64 9.51 -21.17
N GLN A 110 -13.81 8.33 -20.58
CA GLN A 110 -13.91 7.06 -21.32
C GLN A 110 -15.34 6.77 -21.85
N ASN A 111 -16.35 7.53 -21.40
CA ASN A 111 -17.78 7.23 -21.59
C ASN A 111 -18.13 5.76 -21.23
N ALA A 112 -17.43 5.20 -20.24
CA ALA A 112 -17.53 3.80 -19.85
C ALA A 112 -17.32 3.66 -18.34
N LYS A 113 -18.28 3.04 -17.66
CA LYS A 113 -18.16 2.62 -16.26
C LYS A 113 -16.99 1.64 -16.11
N THR A 114 -16.20 1.84 -15.06
CA THR A 114 -15.16 0.92 -14.61
C THR A 114 -15.76 -0.43 -14.22
N ASP A 115 -15.31 -1.48 -14.88
CA ASP A 115 -15.61 -2.85 -14.46
C ASP A 115 -14.84 -3.18 -13.16
N ALA A 116 -15.56 -3.27 -12.04
CA ALA A 116 -15.03 -3.60 -10.73
C ALA A 116 -16.14 -4.20 -9.83
N HIS A 117 -15.82 -5.28 -9.12
CA HIS A 117 -16.69 -5.84 -8.07
C HIS A 117 -16.51 -5.11 -6.74
N PHE A 118 -15.32 -4.57 -6.48
CA PHE A 118 -14.96 -3.88 -5.25
C PHE A 118 -14.25 -2.55 -5.53
N ILE A 119 -14.62 -1.49 -4.80
CA ILE A 119 -13.92 -0.20 -4.77
C ILE A 119 -13.62 0.17 -3.32
N ALA A 120 -12.35 0.43 -2.98
CA ALA A 120 -11.93 0.83 -1.64
C ALA A 120 -10.58 1.55 -1.65
N TYR A 121 -10.20 2.17 -0.52
CA TYR A 121 -8.80 2.57 -0.31
C TYR A 121 -7.90 1.39 0.08
N ARG A 122 -6.61 1.52 -0.27
CA ARG A 122 -5.49 0.59 -0.03
C ARG A 122 -5.44 0.07 1.40
N GLY A 123 -5.70 0.91 2.40
CA GLY A 123 -5.74 0.51 3.81
C GLY A 123 -6.78 -0.57 4.12
N MET A 124 -7.97 -0.53 3.47
CA MET A 124 -9.02 -1.52 3.69
C MET A 124 -8.62 -2.87 3.10
N ILE A 125 -8.16 -2.89 1.85
CA ILE A 125 -7.75 -4.13 1.19
C ILE A 125 -6.47 -4.71 1.83
N ALA A 126 -5.56 -3.88 2.35
CA ALA A 126 -4.39 -4.36 3.11
C ALA A 126 -4.79 -5.03 4.44
N ASN A 127 -5.78 -4.48 5.15
CA ASN A 127 -6.35 -5.10 6.35
C ASN A 127 -7.04 -6.44 6.05
N LEU A 128 -7.73 -6.56 4.91
CA LEU A 128 -8.32 -7.82 4.44
C LEU A 128 -7.28 -8.83 3.94
N LEU A 129 -6.24 -8.38 3.24
CA LEU A 129 -5.18 -9.27 2.75
C LEU A 129 -4.36 -9.87 3.91
N THR A 130 -4.06 -9.06 4.93
CA THR A 130 -3.21 -9.47 6.06
C THR A 130 -3.96 -10.10 7.24
N MET A 131 -5.30 -10.17 7.16
CA MET A 131 -6.16 -10.62 8.27
C MET A 131 -5.77 -11.97 8.91
N PRO A 132 -5.24 -13.00 8.21
CA PRO A 132 -4.93 -14.27 8.88
C PRO A 132 -3.79 -14.17 9.91
N TYR A 133 -2.90 -13.20 9.74
CA TYR A 133 -1.71 -13.04 10.58
C TYR A 133 -1.78 -11.81 11.50
N GLN A 134 -2.60 -10.81 11.18
CA GLN A 134 -2.83 -9.63 12.05
C GLN A 134 -3.85 -9.92 13.16
N LYS A 135 -3.44 -10.69 14.18
CA LYS A 135 -4.32 -11.08 15.30
C LYS A 135 -4.62 -9.94 16.28
N ILE A 136 -3.65 -9.06 16.51
CA ILE A 136 -3.73 -7.99 17.53
C ILE A 136 -4.68 -6.88 17.08
N ASP A 137 -4.56 -6.44 15.83
CA ASP A 137 -5.29 -5.28 15.33
C ASP A 137 -6.80 -5.56 15.19
N GLY A 138 -7.61 -4.66 15.73
CA GLY A 138 -9.04 -4.59 15.45
C GLY A 138 -9.35 -3.51 14.42
N TRP A 139 -10.35 -3.76 13.58
CA TRP A 139 -10.83 -2.78 12.61
C TRP A 139 -12.32 -2.96 12.35
N THR A 140 -12.96 -1.88 11.92
CA THR A 140 -14.36 -1.84 11.52
C THR A 140 -14.45 -1.13 10.18
N MET A 141 -15.23 -1.68 9.25
CA MET A 141 -15.43 -1.13 7.90
C MET A 141 -16.91 -1.09 7.58
N ASN A 142 -17.33 -0.07 6.84
CA ASN A 142 -18.67 0.00 6.25
C ASN A 142 -18.60 -0.49 4.80
N ALA A 143 -19.66 -1.16 4.34
CA ALA A 143 -19.81 -1.60 2.95
C ALA A 143 -21.23 -1.34 2.44
N THR A 144 -21.35 -1.00 1.14
CA THR A 144 -22.65 -0.84 0.47
C THR A 144 -22.58 -1.33 -0.98
N TYR A 145 -23.71 -1.80 -1.52
CA TYR A 145 -23.84 -2.24 -2.90
C TYR A 145 -24.51 -1.15 -3.74
N PHE A 146 -23.88 -0.76 -4.84
CA PHE A 146 -24.46 0.19 -5.77
C PHE A 146 -23.95 -0.08 -7.19
N ASP A 147 -24.88 -0.13 -8.15
CA ASP A 147 -24.55 -0.32 -9.57
C ASP A 147 -23.50 -1.45 -9.78
N GLY A 148 -23.83 -2.69 -9.40
CA GLY A 148 -22.94 -3.85 -9.63
C GLY A 148 -21.68 -3.93 -8.76
N THR A 149 -21.34 -2.88 -8.00
CA THR A 149 -20.06 -2.76 -7.27
C THR A 149 -20.30 -2.63 -5.76
N ILE A 150 -19.42 -3.24 -4.97
CA ILE A 150 -19.37 -3.10 -3.51
C ILE A 150 -18.32 -2.05 -3.15
N PHE A 151 -18.74 -1.03 -2.42
CA PHE A 151 -17.85 0.04 -1.94
C PHE A 151 -17.52 -0.20 -0.47
N ILE A 152 -16.25 -0.09 -0.08
CA ILE A 152 -15.79 -0.35 1.29
C ILE A 152 -14.96 0.82 1.82
N GLU A 153 -15.30 1.33 3.01
CA GLU A 153 -14.59 2.40 3.71
C GLU A 153 -14.29 2.04 5.18
N GLU A 154 -13.41 2.82 5.83
CA GLU A 154 -13.17 2.70 7.28
C GLU A 154 -14.38 3.27 8.05
N ASP A 155 -14.81 2.59 9.12
CA ASP A 155 -15.76 3.18 10.06
C ASP A 155 -15.04 4.19 10.95
N LYS A 156 -14.99 5.46 10.51
CA LYS A 156 -14.36 6.54 11.28
C LYS A 156 -15.00 6.73 12.66
N GLY A 157 -16.30 6.48 12.82
CA GLY A 157 -16.96 6.54 14.13
C GLY A 157 -16.32 5.57 15.13
N ALA A 158 -16.19 4.31 14.73
CA ALA A 158 -15.49 3.30 15.53
C ALA A 158 -13.98 3.61 15.74
N LYS A 159 -13.35 4.32 14.81
CA LYS A 159 -11.97 4.81 14.93
C LYS A 159 -11.83 5.93 15.97
N PHE A 160 -12.72 6.92 15.95
CA PHE A 160 -12.76 8.00 16.94
C PHE A 160 -13.11 7.47 18.33
N GLU A 161 -14.07 6.54 18.45
CA GLU A 161 -14.34 5.87 19.74
C GLU A 161 -13.11 5.14 20.30
N ARG A 162 -12.26 4.54 19.45
CA ARG A 162 -11.02 3.92 19.88
C ARG A 162 -10.00 4.97 20.33
N LYS A 163 -9.80 6.03 19.53
CA LYS A 163 -8.90 7.16 19.82
C LYS A 163 -9.27 7.86 21.14
N ALA A 164 -10.57 8.02 21.41
CA ALA A 164 -11.10 8.58 22.66
C ALA A 164 -10.83 7.67 23.87
N ARG A 165 -10.94 6.34 23.73
CA ARG A 165 -10.56 5.38 24.80
C ARG A 165 -9.05 5.33 25.03
N GLU A 166 -8.26 5.85 24.09
CA GLU A 166 -6.81 6.00 24.19
C GLU A 166 -6.42 7.37 24.81
N GLU A 167 -7.38 8.23 25.18
CA GLU A 167 -7.08 9.51 25.85
C GLU A 167 -6.57 9.35 27.30
N ASP A 168 -6.81 8.21 27.95
CA ASP A 168 -6.27 7.89 29.29
C ASP A 168 -4.75 7.60 29.29
N GLN A 169 -4.09 7.63 28.14
CA GLN A 169 -2.63 7.47 28.04
C GLN A 169 -1.85 8.57 28.79
N SER A 170 -0.71 8.20 29.36
CA SER A 170 0.21 9.15 30.00
C SER A 170 0.80 10.16 28.99
N PRO A 171 1.16 11.38 29.41
CA PRO A 171 1.74 12.39 28.52
C PRO A 171 3.00 11.92 27.78
N ALA A 172 3.83 11.09 28.44
CA ALA A 172 5.02 10.51 27.84
C ALA A 172 4.69 9.49 26.73
N GLN A 173 3.60 8.72 26.88
CA GLN A 173 3.13 7.82 25.82
C GLN A 173 2.58 8.62 24.64
N LYS A 174 1.72 9.61 24.89
CA LYS A 174 1.18 10.50 23.84
C LYS A 174 2.31 11.18 23.05
N ARG A 175 3.31 11.77 23.72
CA ARG A 175 4.48 12.37 23.05
C ARG A 175 5.24 11.36 22.19
N ARG A 176 5.43 10.13 22.68
CA ARG A 176 6.09 9.06 21.91
C ARG A 176 5.29 8.65 20.68
N GLU A 177 3.96 8.58 20.78
CA GLU A 177 3.08 8.25 19.65
C GLU A 177 3.08 9.37 18.59
N THR A 178 3.00 10.64 19.02
CA THR A 178 3.16 11.81 18.14
C THR A 178 4.52 11.81 17.44
N LEU A 179 5.62 11.54 18.16
CA LEU A 179 6.97 11.41 17.58
C LEU A 179 7.03 10.30 16.53
N GLN A 180 6.52 9.09 16.82
CA GLN A 180 6.55 7.99 15.85
C GLN A 180 5.70 8.25 14.60
N TYR A 181 4.64 9.06 14.71
CA TYR A 181 3.86 9.54 13.57
C TYR A 181 4.64 10.59 12.76
N TYR A 182 5.18 11.61 13.42
CA TYR A 182 6.01 12.67 12.82
C TYR A 182 7.24 12.13 12.07
N TYR A 183 7.90 11.12 12.64
CA TYR A 183 9.08 10.48 12.05
C TYR A 183 8.85 9.90 10.64
N GLY A 184 7.60 9.58 10.25
CA GLY A 184 7.27 9.23 8.86
C GLY A 184 7.44 10.45 7.93
N PHE A 185 6.62 11.48 8.15
CA PHE A 185 6.61 12.69 7.33
C PHE A 185 7.94 13.44 7.32
N LYS A 186 8.71 13.47 8.42
CA LYS A 186 10.07 14.04 8.41
C LYS A 186 11.04 13.21 7.57
N PHE A 187 10.93 11.88 7.58
CA PHE A 187 11.73 11.02 6.70
C PHE A 187 11.37 11.25 5.23
N GLU A 188 10.08 11.35 4.90
CA GLU A 188 9.59 11.73 3.57
C GLU A 188 10.16 13.11 3.15
N THR A 189 9.94 14.15 3.94
CA THR A 189 10.42 15.53 3.70
C THR A 189 11.93 15.61 3.43
N LEU A 190 12.74 14.81 4.12
CA LEU A 190 14.19 14.78 3.97
C LEU A 190 14.68 13.97 2.76
N TYR A 191 13.92 12.96 2.34
CA TYR A 191 14.32 12.02 1.30
C TYR A 191 13.57 12.19 -0.02
N THR A 192 12.72 13.21 -0.15
CA THR A 192 12.06 13.57 -1.40
C THR A 192 12.31 15.02 -1.80
N ILE A 193 12.03 15.35 -3.07
CA ILE A 193 12.03 16.69 -3.66
C ILE A 193 10.74 16.87 -4.48
N PRO A 194 10.24 18.10 -4.70
CA PRO A 194 8.91 18.33 -5.26
C PRO A 194 8.79 18.06 -6.78
N ASP A 195 9.91 17.94 -7.49
CA ASP A 195 9.95 17.62 -8.93
C ASP A 195 11.26 16.86 -9.25
N ILE A 196 11.45 16.45 -10.51
CA ILE A 196 12.70 15.88 -11.02
C ILE A 196 13.90 16.78 -10.68
N TRP A 197 15.07 16.18 -10.45
CA TRP A 197 16.26 16.90 -9.98
C TRP A 197 16.64 18.13 -10.83
N ASP A 198 16.47 18.04 -12.16
CA ASP A 198 16.76 19.14 -13.10
C ASP A 198 15.88 20.39 -12.87
N ASN A 199 14.68 20.22 -12.30
CA ASN A 199 13.70 21.29 -12.09
C ASN A 199 13.77 21.92 -10.68
N VAL A 200 14.51 21.31 -9.74
CA VAL A 200 14.53 21.73 -8.33
C VAL A 200 15.81 22.52 -8.02
N SER A 201 15.66 23.72 -7.43
CA SER A 201 16.80 24.58 -7.12
C SER A 201 17.70 23.95 -6.04
N ARG A 202 18.99 24.31 -6.04
CA ARG A 202 19.94 23.80 -5.05
C ARG A 202 19.52 24.14 -3.61
N ASP A 203 19.04 25.35 -3.40
CA ASP A 203 18.57 25.83 -2.10
C ASP A 203 17.36 25.02 -1.61
N GLU A 204 16.43 24.68 -2.51
CA GLU A 204 15.23 23.88 -2.21
C GLU A 204 15.56 22.41 -1.87
N ILE A 205 16.68 21.88 -2.38
CA ILE A 205 17.22 20.56 -2.03
C ILE A 205 17.96 20.60 -0.69
N GLU A 206 18.80 21.61 -0.47
CA GLU A 206 19.70 21.66 0.69
C GLU A 206 19.02 22.18 1.97
N SER A 207 17.95 22.97 1.85
CA SER A 207 17.16 23.49 2.99
C SER A 207 16.09 22.53 3.54
N ARG A 208 15.94 21.31 2.98
CA ARG A 208 14.88 20.36 3.35
C ARG A 208 14.79 20.04 4.84
N ASP A 209 15.90 20.08 5.57
CA ASP A 209 15.90 19.84 7.01
C ASP A 209 15.31 21.01 7.83
N ASP A 210 15.25 22.21 7.26
CA ASP A 210 14.62 23.40 7.88
C ASP A 210 13.16 23.62 7.42
N LYS A 211 12.66 22.81 6.47
CA LYS A 211 11.27 22.88 6.01
C LYS A 211 10.30 22.48 7.12
N ILE A 212 9.16 23.17 7.16
CA ILE A 212 8.01 22.77 7.96
C ILE A 212 7.45 21.49 7.37
N VAL A 213 7.47 20.42 8.15
CA VAL A 213 6.86 19.14 7.78
C VAL A 213 5.34 19.29 7.79
N SER A 214 4.66 18.72 6.79
CA SER A 214 3.20 18.68 6.70
C SER A 214 2.72 17.36 6.09
N ASN A 215 1.45 17.04 6.30
CA ASN A 215 0.74 15.89 5.71
C ASN A 215 -0.53 16.31 4.94
N TYR A 216 -0.61 17.59 4.54
CA TYR A 216 -1.73 18.14 3.75
C TYR A 216 -1.66 17.71 2.29
N ALA A 217 -0.50 17.91 1.66
CA ALA A 217 -0.24 17.49 0.29
C ALA A 217 -0.06 15.97 0.23
N GLN A 218 -0.78 15.33 -0.69
CA GLN A 218 -0.82 13.87 -0.85
C GLN A 218 -1.00 13.53 -2.32
N TYR A 219 -0.27 12.54 -2.85
CA TYR A 219 -0.52 11.99 -4.18
C TYR A 219 -1.11 10.59 -4.08
N CYS A 220 -2.17 10.31 -4.83
CA CYS A 220 -2.93 9.07 -4.76
C CYS A 220 -3.05 8.41 -6.14
N SER A 221 -2.47 7.22 -6.27
CA SER A 221 -2.62 6.34 -7.43
C SER A 221 -3.89 5.49 -7.29
N ILE A 222 -4.68 5.38 -8.36
CA ILE A 222 -5.85 4.50 -8.43
C ILE A 222 -5.55 3.37 -9.41
N VAL A 223 -5.48 2.16 -8.89
CA VAL A 223 -5.17 0.95 -9.67
C VAL A 223 -6.39 0.06 -9.87
N LYS A 224 -6.46 -0.62 -11.02
CA LYS A 224 -7.28 -1.83 -11.20
C LYS A 224 -6.42 -3.08 -11.01
N THR A 225 -6.96 -4.06 -10.31
CA THR A 225 -6.37 -5.37 -10.08
C THR A 225 -7.48 -6.42 -9.96
N GLY A 226 -7.16 -7.66 -9.59
CA GLY A 226 -8.15 -8.69 -9.30
C GLY A 226 -7.54 -9.93 -8.65
N VAL A 227 -8.38 -10.74 -7.99
CA VAL A 227 -7.97 -12.02 -7.40
C VAL A 227 -9.00 -13.10 -7.77
N GLY A 228 -8.56 -14.08 -8.56
CA GLY A 228 -9.50 -14.95 -9.29
C GLY A 228 -10.41 -14.12 -10.20
N ASP A 229 -11.70 -14.41 -10.17
CA ASP A 229 -12.70 -13.71 -10.98
C ASP A 229 -13.11 -12.33 -10.39
N MET A 230 -12.61 -11.97 -9.21
CA MET A 230 -12.97 -10.74 -8.51
C MET A 230 -12.06 -9.56 -8.89
N ASN A 231 -12.48 -8.76 -9.87
CA ASN A 231 -11.90 -7.43 -10.16
C ASN A 231 -12.09 -6.43 -9.00
N ILE A 232 -11.01 -5.71 -8.64
CA ILE A 232 -10.94 -4.75 -7.54
C ILE A 232 -10.31 -3.45 -8.07
N VAL A 233 -10.83 -2.30 -7.65
CA VAL A 233 -10.17 -1.00 -7.83
C VAL A 233 -9.76 -0.46 -6.46
N ILE A 234 -8.52 0.01 -6.38
CA ILE A 234 -7.86 0.40 -5.12
C ILE A 234 -7.25 1.78 -5.31
N GLY A 235 -7.69 2.77 -4.52
CA GLY A 235 -6.97 4.05 -4.37
C GLY A 235 -5.92 3.95 -3.27
N GLY A 236 -4.71 4.45 -3.47
CA GLY A 236 -3.68 4.48 -2.44
C GLY A 236 -2.72 5.65 -2.60
N GLU A 237 -2.50 6.34 -1.49
CA GLU A 237 -1.41 7.29 -1.31
C GLU A 237 -0.06 6.65 -1.65
N VAL A 238 0.80 7.38 -2.35
CA VAL A 238 2.15 6.98 -2.76
C VAL A 238 3.15 8.05 -2.32
N ASP A 239 4.10 7.64 -1.48
CA ASP A 239 5.03 8.53 -0.79
C ASP A 239 5.96 9.27 -1.78
N CYS A 240 6.51 8.58 -2.79
CA CYS A 240 7.26 9.19 -3.90
C CYS A 240 7.47 8.25 -5.10
N ILE A 241 8.09 8.76 -6.18
CA ILE A 241 8.59 8.01 -7.33
C ILE A 241 10.14 8.00 -7.37
N TRP A 242 10.76 6.92 -7.86
CA TRP A 242 12.21 6.77 -7.96
C TRP A 242 12.84 7.58 -9.11
N ASP A 243 12.09 7.72 -10.19
CA ASP A 243 12.45 8.33 -11.47
C ASP A 243 11.24 9.11 -12.02
N ASP A 244 11.03 9.17 -13.33
CA ASP A 244 10.02 10.03 -13.95
C ASP A 244 8.64 9.37 -14.03
N LYS A 245 7.58 10.16 -13.80
CA LYS A 245 6.21 9.71 -14.09
C LYS A 245 5.88 9.82 -15.58
N ILE A 246 6.20 8.78 -16.33
CA ILE A 246 5.93 8.70 -17.77
C ILE A 246 4.41 8.78 -18.04
N PRO A 247 3.89 9.79 -18.78
CA PRO A 247 2.48 9.91 -19.07
C PRO A 247 1.91 8.70 -19.83
N GLY A 248 0.75 8.20 -19.41
CA GLY A 248 0.08 7.05 -20.02
C GLY A 248 0.72 5.68 -19.73
N ALA A 249 1.81 5.61 -18.97
CA ALA A 249 2.28 4.36 -18.41
C ALA A 249 1.30 3.85 -17.32
N LYS A 250 1.19 2.53 -17.18
CA LYS A 250 0.34 1.87 -16.17
C LYS A 250 1.09 1.38 -14.93
N TYR A 251 2.42 1.43 -14.99
CA TYR A 251 3.33 0.93 -13.98
C TYR A 251 4.46 1.94 -13.81
N HIS A 252 4.68 2.40 -12.59
CA HIS A 252 5.67 3.40 -12.23
C HIS A 252 6.65 2.83 -11.20
N ASN A 253 7.87 3.36 -11.14
CA ASN A 253 8.84 2.97 -10.12
C ASN A 253 8.59 3.70 -8.80
N TYR A 254 7.36 3.59 -8.29
CA TYR A 254 6.97 4.13 -6.99
C TYR A 254 7.83 3.57 -5.85
N VAL A 255 7.96 4.39 -4.81
CA VAL A 255 8.76 4.13 -3.62
C VAL A 255 7.91 4.39 -2.39
N GLU A 256 7.82 3.38 -1.53
CA GLU A 256 7.21 3.50 -0.21
C GLU A 256 8.32 3.75 0.82
N LEU A 257 8.24 4.87 1.54
CA LEU A 257 9.16 5.28 2.59
C LEU A 257 8.62 4.85 3.95
N LYS A 258 9.44 4.21 4.78
CA LYS A 258 9.03 3.78 6.13
C LYS A 258 10.14 4.02 7.13
N THR A 259 9.78 4.21 8.40
CA THR A 259 10.74 4.16 9.51
C THR A 259 10.50 2.94 10.40
N THR A 260 11.57 2.48 11.05
CA THR A 260 11.52 1.41 12.04
C THR A 260 12.53 1.66 13.16
N GLU A 261 12.41 0.91 14.25
CA GLU A 261 13.42 0.90 15.31
C GLU A 261 14.74 0.30 14.80
N TRP A 262 15.84 0.99 15.05
CA TRP A 262 17.20 0.44 14.94
C TRP A 262 17.44 -0.54 16.09
N ILE A 263 18.04 -1.69 15.76
CA ILE A 263 18.32 -2.76 16.74
C ILE A 263 19.82 -2.76 16.95
N ASP A 264 20.24 -2.27 18.12
CA ASP A 264 21.64 -2.31 18.53
C ASP A 264 22.05 -3.75 18.89
N GLU A 265 22.52 -4.49 17.89
CA GLU A 265 22.97 -5.88 18.07
C GLU A 265 24.27 -5.99 18.89
N ALA A 266 25.00 -4.89 19.12
CA ALA A 266 26.23 -4.88 19.91
C ALA A 266 25.94 -4.77 21.41
N HIS A 267 24.94 -3.96 21.80
CA HIS A 267 24.66 -3.65 23.21
C HIS A 267 23.40 -4.35 23.77
N LEU A 268 22.47 -4.82 22.93
CA LEU A 268 21.25 -5.48 23.42
C LEU A 268 21.46 -6.96 23.80
N PRO A 269 20.75 -7.48 24.83
CA PRO A 269 20.77 -8.91 25.13
C PRO A 269 20.24 -9.76 23.96
N ARG A 270 20.87 -10.91 23.67
CA ARG A 270 20.50 -11.81 22.56
C ARG A 270 19.00 -12.17 22.49
N GLY A 271 18.35 -12.36 23.64
CA GLY A 271 16.92 -12.64 23.71
C GLY A 271 16.05 -11.47 23.25
N GLU A 272 16.49 -10.23 23.52
CA GLU A 272 15.82 -9.02 23.08
C GLU A 272 16.04 -8.76 21.59
N ILE A 273 17.28 -8.92 21.08
CA ILE A 273 17.59 -8.84 19.65
C ILE A 273 16.65 -9.77 18.86
N LYS A 274 16.59 -11.05 19.26
CA LYS A 274 15.70 -12.05 18.62
C LYS A 274 14.23 -11.63 18.67
N ARG A 275 13.76 -11.03 19.77
CA ARG A 275 12.38 -10.53 19.93
C ARG A 275 12.10 -9.35 18.99
N LYS A 276 13.01 -8.37 18.92
CA LYS A 276 12.87 -7.18 18.05
C LYS A 276 12.90 -7.55 16.57
N LEU A 277 13.84 -8.41 16.15
CA LEU A 277 13.91 -8.96 14.79
C LEU A 277 12.62 -9.71 14.41
N LEU A 278 12.09 -10.55 15.30
CA LEU A 278 10.84 -11.27 15.06
C LEU A 278 9.63 -10.31 14.93
N ASN A 279 9.60 -9.23 15.70
CA ASN A 279 8.57 -8.18 15.57
C ASN A 279 8.72 -7.37 14.28
N TYR A 280 9.95 -7.14 13.80
CA TYR A 280 10.20 -6.51 12.51
C TYR A 280 9.71 -7.40 11.36
N ASP A 281 10.00 -8.70 11.39
CA ASP A 281 9.48 -9.66 10.41
C ASP A 281 7.95 -9.78 10.43
N ARG A 282 7.30 -9.67 11.60
CA ARG A 282 5.84 -9.52 11.70
C ARG A 282 5.32 -8.24 11.05
N ARG A 283 6.06 -7.12 11.16
CA ARG A 283 5.67 -5.82 10.59
C ARG A 283 5.78 -5.80 9.06
N LYS A 284 6.76 -6.51 8.50
CA LYS A 284 6.99 -6.61 7.04
C LYS A 284 5.78 -7.13 6.24
N ILE A 285 4.81 -7.82 6.85
CA ILE A 285 3.56 -8.19 6.16
C ILE A 285 2.71 -6.96 5.78
N LYS A 286 2.71 -5.91 6.62
CA LYS A 286 2.03 -4.65 6.31
C LYS A 286 2.74 -3.92 5.19
N TYR A 287 4.07 -3.78 5.27
CA TYR A 287 4.89 -3.20 4.20
C TYR A 287 4.64 -3.91 2.86
N TRP A 288 4.71 -5.25 2.84
CA TRP A 288 4.38 -6.05 1.66
C TRP A 288 2.97 -5.76 1.16
N ALA A 289 1.93 -5.92 1.99
CA ALA A 289 0.55 -5.76 1.53
C ALA A 289 0.24 -4.34 1.06
N GLN A 290 0.73 -3.33 1.78
CA GLN A 290 0.52 -1.91 1.47
C GLN A 290 1.08 -1.56 0.09
N SER A 291 2.32 -1.94 -0.22
CA SER A 291 2.95 -1.60 -1.50
C SER A 291 2.54 -2.56 -2.63
N PHE A 292 2.33 -3.85 -2.33
CA PHE A 292 1.94 -4.87 -3.32
C PHE A 292 0.57 -4.58 -3.96
N LEU A 293 -0.41 -4.14 -3.18
CA LEU A 293 -1.78 -3.90 -3.65
C LEU A 293 -1.90 -2.73 -4.64
N ILE A 294 -0.96 -1.78 -4.61
CA ILE A 294 -0.89 -0.65 -5.55
C ILE A 294 0.27 -0.77 -6.55
N GLY A 295 0.92 -1.93 -6.62
CA GLY A 295 1.99 -2.20 -7.58
C GLY A 295 3.31 -1.47 -7.29
N CYS A 296 3.47 -0.84 -6.12
CA CYS A 296 4.69 -0.13 -5.72
C CYS A 296 5.87 -1.13 -5.56
N PRO A 297 6.93 -1.03 -6.40
CA PRO A 297 7.96 -2.07 -6.47
C PRO A 297 9.05 -1.99 -5.40
N THR A 298 9.25 -0.83 -4.78
CA THR A 298 10.39 -0.55 -3.88
C THR A 298 9.90 -0.01 -2.54
N ILE A 299 10.46 -0.51 -1.44
CA ILE A 299 10.24 0.02 -0.09
C ILE A 299 11.60 0.38 0.50
N ILE A 300 11.75 1.59 1.04
CA ILE A 300 12.99 2.07 1.65
C ILE A 300 12.73 2.34 3.13
N VAL A 301 13.52 1.73 3.99
CA VAL A 301 13.31 1.74 5.43
C VAL A 301 14.48 2.39 6.18
N ALA A 302 14.21 3.53 6.82
CA ALA A 302 15.10 4.14 7.79
C ALA A 302 15.00 3.42 9.14
N LYS A 303 16.14 2.91 9.62
CA LYS A 303 16.30 2.41 10.98
C LYS A 303 16.72 3.59 11.86
N LYS A 304 15.96 3.88 12.91
CA LYS A 304 16.25 4.97 13.84
C LYS A 304 16.25 4.52 15.29
N ASP A 305 17.11 5.09 16.10
CA ASP A 305 17.16 4.83 17.54
C ASP A 305 16.07 5.61 18.31
N THR A 306 16.21 5.68 19.63
CA THR A 306 15.30 6.40 20.53
C THR A 306 15.34 7.91 20.37
N ASP A 307 16.49 8.44 19.96
CA ASP A 307 16.77 9.87 19.84
C ASP A 307 16.43 10.38 18.42
N GLY A 308 15.93 9.50 17.55
CA GLY A 308 15.47 9.83 16.21
C GLY A 308 16.59 9.87 15.17
N GLN A 309 17.82 9.50 15.53
CA GLN A 309 18.94 9.43 14.60
C GLN A 309 18.76 8.27 13.61
N VAL A 310 18.92 8.52 12.32
CA VAL A 310 18.87 7.51 11.27
C VAL A 310 20.23 6.81 11.12
N HIS A 311 20.20 5.49 11.23
CA HIS A 311 21.36 4.62 11.06
C HIS A 311 21.47 4.15 9.62
N MET A 312 22.66 4.33 9.03
CA MET A 312 22.97 3.97 7.65
C MET A 312 23.65 2.59 7.55
N PRO A 313 23.53 1.88 6.42
CA PRO A 313 22.72 2.21 5.25
C PRO A 313 21.22 1.98 5.48
N LEU A 314 20.37 2.69 4.72
CA LEU A 314 18.94 2.40 4.66
C LEU A 314 18.69 0.98 4.12
N GLU A 315 17.65 0.33 4.63
CA GLU A 315 17.27 -1.01 4.17
C GLU A 315 16.29 -0.90 2.99
N VAL A 316 16.69 -1.39 1.81
CA VAL A 316 15.88 -1.34 0.59
C VAL A 316 15.31 -2.73 0.29
N PHE A 317 13.99 -2.83 0.23
CA PHE A 317 13.28 -4.04 -0.21
C PHE A 317 12.71 -3.87 -1.61
N LYS A 318 12.72 -4.96 -2.38
CA LYS A 318 11.79 -5.14 -3.50
C LYS A 318 10.54 -5.84 -2.99
N THR A 319 9.37 -5.25 -3.21
CA THR A 319 8.09 -5.67 -2.63
C THR A 319 7.79 -7.16 -2.85
N ASN A 320 8.03 -7.65 -4.06
CA ASN A 320 7.80 -9.06 -4.43
C ASN A 320 8.79 -10.05 -3.77
N SER A 321 9.93 -9.58 -3.27
CA SER A 321 10.94 -10.42 -2.60
C SER A 321 10.63 -10.65 -1.12
N ILE A 322 9.84 -9.77 -0.47
CA ILE A 322 9.56 -9.82 0.97
C ILE A 322 8.96 -11.17 1.42
N PRO A 323 7.95 -11.77 0.75
CA PRO A 323 7.40 -13.05 1.19
C PRO A 323 8.39 -14.21 1.13
N THR A 324 9.31 -14.19 0.15
CA THR A 324 10.39 -15.20 0.06
C THR A 324 11.45 -14.98 1.13
N ALA A 325 11.81 -13.74 1.44
CA ALA A 325 12.71 -13.44 2.55
C ALA A 325 12.14 -13.97 3.89
N ILE A 326 10.87 -13.66 4.20
CA ILE A 326 10.21 -14.13 5.43
C ILE A 326 10.11 -15.66 5.51
N ARG A 327 9.77 -16.33 4.39
CA ARG A 327 9.74 -17.80 4.34
C ARG A 327 11.11 -18.41 4.68
N ASN A 328 12.19 -17.75 4.27
CA ASN A 328 13.56 -18.22 4.49
C ASN A 328 14.14 -17.81 5.85
N THR A 329 13.58 -16.80 6.55
CA THR A 329 14.04 -16.36 7.88
C THR A 329 13.20 -16.94 9.01
N SER A 330 11.96 -16.48 9.16
CA SER A 330 11.16 -16.66 10.37
C SER A 330 9.87 -17.47 10.15
N GLY A 331 9.43 -17.63 8.91
CA GLY A 331 8.23 -18.38 8.54
C GLY A 331 6.92 -17.85 9.15
N LEU A 332 6.94 -16.63 9.70
CA LEU A 332 5.87 -16.08 10.54
C LEU A 332 4.52 -15.90 9.84
N TRP A 333 4.55 -15.69 8.52
CA TRP A 333 3.38 -15.49 7.70
C TRP A 333 3.64 -16.00 6.27
N ASN A 334 2.56 -16.32 5.56
CA ASN A 334 2.62 -16.87 4.21
C ASN A 334 1.71 -16.05 3.28
N SER A 335 2.28 -15.42 2.26
CA SER A 335 1.55 -14.61 1.28
C SER A 335 0.50 -15.43 0.51
N VAL A 336 0.75 -16.71 0.25
CA VAL A 336 -0.21 -17.59 -0.44
C VAL A 336 -1.48 -17.74 0.39
N VAL A 337 -1.35 -17.99 1.70
CA VAL A 337 -2.51 -18.08 2.62
C VAL A 337 -3.25 -16.74 2.72
N CYS A 338 -2.52 -15.61 2.66
CA CYS A 338 -3.11 -14.27 2.62
C CYS A 338 -4.00 -14.10 1.37
N VAL A 339 -3.46 -14.37 0.18
CA VAL A 339 -4.18 -14.19 -1.10
C VAL A 339 -5.35 -15.18 -1.23
N GLN A 340 -5.15 -16.44 -0.84
CA GLN A 340 -6.20 -17.47 -0.86
C GLN A 340 -7.34 -17.14 0.08
N THR A 341 -7.03 -16.63 1.28
CA THR A 341 -8.05 -16.17 2.22
C THR A 341 -8.77 -14.92 1.72
N LEU A 342 -8.06 -13.96 1.10
CA LEU A 342 -8.67 -12.77 0.49
C LEU A 342 -9.65 -13.16 -0.62
N SER A 343 -9.26 -14.07 -1.52
CA SER A 343 -10.13 -14.59 -2.59
C SER A 343 -11.43 -15.19 -2.02
N ALA A 344 -11.31 -16.11 -1.05
CA ALA A 344 -12.47 -16.73 -0.42
C ALA A 344 -13.34 -15.72 0.34
N PHE A 345 -12.72 -14.72 0.99
CA PHE A 345 -13.43 -13.67 1.72
C PHE A 345 -14.19 -12.72 0.80
N LEU A 346 -13.61 -12.32 -0.34
CA LEU A 346 -14.28 -11.40 -1.27
C LEU A 346 -15.48 -12.07 -1.95
N GLU A 347 -15.38 -13.34 -2.36
CA GLU A 347 -16.53 -14.08 -2.86
C GLU A 347 -17.62 -14.27 -1.80
N TRP A 348 -17.22 -14.59 -0.56
CA TRP A 348 -18.15 -14.66 0.58
C TRP A 348 -18.83 -13.31 0.81
N LEU A 349 -18.09 -12.21 0.89
CA LEU A 349 -18.65 -10.88 1.07
C LEU A 349 -19.60 -10.50 -0.07
N GLN A 350 -19.26 -10.85 -1.31
CA GLN A 350 -20.12 -10.63 -2.46
C GLN A 350 -21.42 -11.42 -2.35
N SER A 351 -21.41 -12.67 -1.87
CA SER A 351 -22.62 -13.50 -1.81
C SER A 351 -23.67 -12.99 -0.81
N TYR A 352 -23.26 -12.24 0.22
CA TYR A 352 -24.19 -11.58 1.15
C TYR A 352 -24.64 -10.19 0.68
N ILE A 353 -23.75 -9.41 0.06
CA ILE A 353 -24.00 -7.99 -0.23
C ILE A 353 -24.58 -7.76 -1.64
N LYS A 354 -24.28 -8.62 -2.62
CA LYS A 354 -24.72 -8.44 -4.01
C LYS A 354 -26.24 -8.46 -4.13
N GLY A 355 -26.80 -7.40 -4.69
CA GLY A 355 -28.25 -7.22 -4.84
C GLY A 355 -28.98 -6.75 -3.57
N SER A 356 -28.28 -6.64 -2.44
CA SER A 356 -28.85 -6.03 -1.23
C SER A 356 -28.94 -4.50 -1.36
N THR A 357 -29.74 -3.89 -0.47
CA THR A 357 -29.76 -2.43 -0.26
C THR A 357 -29.15 -2.10 1.09
N GLY A 358 -28.82 -0.82 1.31
CA GLY A 358 -28.40 -0.34 2.62
C GLY A 358 -26.90 -0.47 2.90
N MET A 359 -26.58 -0.52 4.20
CA MET A 359 -25.21 -0.56 4.71
C MET A 359 -24.96 -1.80 5.56
N TRP A 360 -23.79 -2.38 5.34
CA TRP A 360 -23.24 -3.53 6.03
C TRP A 360 -22.01 -3.12 6.81
N LYS A 361 -21.81 -3.72 7.99
CA LYS A 361 -20.67 -3.48 8.86
C LYS A 361 -19.83 -4.74 8.96
N LEU A 362 -18.56 -4.64 8.59
CA LEU A 362 -17.54 -5.65 8.84
C LEU A 362 -16.80 -5.29 10.12
N THR A 363 -16.73 -6.21 11.08
CA THR A 363 -16.02 -6.00 12.34
C THR A 363 -15.03 -7.14 12.60
N LYS A 364 -13.74 -6.79 12.70
CA LYS A 364 -12.71 -7.67 13.24
C LYS A 364 -12.35 -7.21 14.65
N LYS A 365 -12.66 -8.02 15.65
CA LYS A 365 -12.28 -7.72 17.04
C LYS A 365 -10.82 -8.13 17.33
N PRO A 366 -10.06 -7.37 18.14
CA PRO A 366 -8.74 -7.77 18.61
C PRO A 366 -8.73 -9.18 19.19
N GLY A 367 -7.73 -9.99 18.85
CA GLY A 367 -7.56 -11.37 19.33
C GLY A 367 -8.58 -12.40 18.84
N MET A 368 -9.66 -11.99 18.16
CA MET A 368 -10.72 -12.91 17.70
C MET A 368 -10.43 -13.49 16.31
N ALA A 369 -10.78 -14.77 16.14
CA ALA A 369 -10.55 -15.54 14.90
C ALA A 369 -11.63 -15.42 13.80
N PRO A 370 -12.88 -14.97 14.06
CA PRO A 370 -13.81 -14.60 13.00
C PRO A 370 -13.87 -13.09 12.72
N ILE A 371 -14.14 -12.74 11.47
CA ILE A 371 -14.72 -11.45 11.08
C ILE A 371 -16.24 -11.58 11.14
N CYS A 372 -16.92 -10.61 11.73
CA CYS A 372 -18.38 -10.51 11.75
C CYS A 372 -18.86 -9.58 10.63
N LEU A 373 -19.93 -9.95 9.94
CA LEU A 373 -20.67 -9.14 8.97
C LEU A 373 -22.11 -8.98 9.45
N SER A 374 -22.58 -7.74 9.60
CA SER A 374 -23.96 -7.43 10.00
C SER A 374 -24.56 -6.32 9.13
N HIS A 375 -25.77 -6.52 8.64
CA HIS A 375 -26.57 -5.46 8.03
C HIS A 375 -27.06 -4.52 9.15
N PHE A 376 -26.82 -3.22 9.02
CA PHE A 376 -27.11 -2.26 10.10
C PHE A 376 -27.89 -1.02 9.66
N THR A 377 -28.07 -0.81 8.35
CA THR A 377 -28.99 0.19 7.81
C THR A 377 -29.73 -0.45 6.63
N PRO A 378 -31.07 -0.57 6.66
CA PRO A 378 -31.81 -1.29 5.63
C PRO A 378 -31.67 -0.70 4.22
N THR A 379 -31.60 0.62 4.09
CA THR A 379 -31.66 1.34 2.81
C THR A 379 -30.61 2.45 2.70
N GLY A 380 -30.39 2.95 1.48
CA GLY A 380 -29.41 4.00 1.19
C GLY A 380 -27.96 3.51 1.17
N THR A 381 -27.03 4.45 1.10
CA THR A 381 -25.58 4.21 0.90
C THR A 381 -24.73 4.84 2.01
N GLY A 382 -25.37 5.37 3.05
CA GLY A 382 -24.76 6.32 3.98
C GLY A 382 -24.06 7.47 3.25
N GLN A 383 -22.92 7.88 3.81
CA GLN A 383 -22.02 8.87 3.25
C GLN A 383 -20.89 8.26 2.38
N ILE A 384 -20.79 6.91 2.30
CA ILE A 384 -19.82 6.17 1.46
C ILE A 384 -19.80 6.69 0.02
N LEU A 385 -21.00 6.97 -0.54
CA LEU A 385 -21.17 7.40 -1.93
C LEU A 385 -21.67 8.83 -2.03
N THR A 386 -20.87 9.69 -2.66
CA THR A 386 -21.22 11.09 -2.91
C THR A 386 -22.47 11.22 -3.81
N PRO A 387 -23.28 12.28 -3.66
CA PRO A 387 -24.44 12.51 -4.53
C PRO A 387 -24.08 12.62 -6.02
N SER A 388 -22.96 13.27 -6.34
CA SER A 388 -22.46 13.43 -7.71
C SER A 388 -22.10 12.09 -8.36
N PHE A 389 -21.38 11.22 -7.66
CA PHE A 389 -21.03 9.88 -8.17
C PHE A 389 -22.27 9.03 -8.43
N LYS A 390 -23.27 9.07 -7.52
CA LYS A 390 -24.54 8.36 -7.71
C LYS A 390 -25.30 8.88 -8.92
N ALA A 391 -25.42 10.19 -9.08
CA ALA A 391 -26.06 10.82 -10.24
C ALA A 391 -25.35 10.45 -11.55
N HIS A 392 -24.02 10.46 -11.58
CA HIS A 392 -23.22 10.06 -12.74
C HIS A 392 -23.51 8.61 -13.16
N ARG A 393 -23.43 7.64 -12.24
CA ARG A 393 -23.70 6.22 -12.55
C ARG A 393 -25.14 5.98 -13.00
N ILE A 394 -26.12 6.65 -12.39
CA ILE A 394 -27.54 6.56 -12.82
C ILE A 394 -27.69 7.10 -14.25
N ALA A 395 -27.05 8.23 -14.59
CA ALA A 395 -27.07 8.76 -15.96
C ALA A 395 -26.42 7.80 -16.97
N MET A 396 -25.30 7.16 -16.61
CA MET A 396 -24.68 6.12 -17.45
C MET A 396 -25.58 4.91 -17.67
N GLN A 397 -26.29 4.45 -16.63
CA GLN A 397 -27.24 3.35 -16.75
C GLN A 397 -28.40 3.71 -17.69
N ALA A 398 -29.01 4.88 -17.53
CA ALA A 398 -30.06 5.37 -18.41
C ALA A 398 -29.60 5.48 -19.87
N ALA A 399 -28.40 6.02 -20.10
CA ALA A 399 -27.78 6.12 -21.42
C ALA A 399 -27.45 4.75 -22.05
N ARG A 400 -27.15 3.73 -21.24
CA ARG A 400 -26.95 2.35 -21.73
C ARG A 400 -28.27 1.71 -22.13
N VAL A 401 -29.32 1.85 -21.33
CA VAL A 401 -30.66 1.32 -21.65
C VAL A 401 -31.20 1.96 -22.93
N SER A 402 -31.04 3.28 -23.12
CA SER A 402 -31.50 3.97 -24.35
C SER A 402 -30.70 3.63 -25.61
N ARG A 403 -29.49 3.09 -25.48
CA ARG A 403 -28.62 2.64 -26.59
C ARG A 403 -28.81 1.18 -26.98
N SER A 404 -29.63 0.41 -26.26
CA SER A 404 -29.99 -0.96 -26.58
C SER A 404 -31.35 -0.98 -27.27
N PRO A 405 -31.45 -1.09 -28.61
CA PRO A 405 -32.73 -1.24 -29.28
C PRO A 405 -33.35 -2.58 -28.90
N SER A 406 -34.67 -2.61 -28.78
CA SER A 406 -35.45 -3.84 -28.65
C SER A 406 -35.17 -4.78 -29.82
N ALA A 407 -34.52 -5.92 -29.54
CA ALA A 407 -34.34 -7.01 -30.49
C ALA A 407 -35.62 -7.87 -30.63
N GLU A 408 -36.77 -7.20 -30.78
CA GLU A 408 -38.04 -7.80 -31.18
C GLU A 408 -38.67 -6.88 -32.23
N GLY A 409 -38.34 -7.17 -33.49
CA GLY A 409 -38.93 -6.56 -34.68
C GLY A 409 -39.09 -7.66 -35.71
N GLU A 410 -40.32 -8.17 -35.86
CA GLU A 410 -40.64 -9.27 -36.78
C GLU A 410 -40.31 -8.88 -38.23
N HIS A 411 -39.46 -9.65 -38.89
CA HIS A 411 -39.24 -9.51 -40.34
C HIS A 411 -40.03 -10.59 -41.07
N VAL A 412 -41.19 -10.20 -41.62
CA VAL A 412 -42.07 -11.05 -42.43
C VAL A 412 -42.00 -10.62 -43.90
N GLY A 413 -41.72 -11.56 -44.80
CA GLY A 413 -41.75 -11.38 -46.27
C GLY A 413 -40.54 -10.63 -46.86
N GLU A 414 -40.15 -10.84 -48.12
CA GLU A 414 -40.71 -11.71 -49.18
C GLU A 414 -39.58 -12.39 -49.98
N GLU A 415 -39.80 -13.64 -50.44
CA GLU A 415 -39.04 -14.22 -51.55
C GLU A 415 -39.51 -13.62 -52.89
N LYS A 416 -38.57 -13.29 -53.79
CA LYS A 416 -38.85 -13.20 -55.24
C LYS A 416 -37.67 -13.74 -56.06
N ASP A 417 -37.95 -14.81 -56.80
CA ASP A 417 -37.10 -15.45 -57.80
C ASP A 417 -36.84 -14.59 -59.05
N LYS A 418 -35.79 -15.02 -59.79
CA LYS A 418 -35.42 -14.78 -61.23
C LYS A 418 -34.17 -13.93 -61.45
N MET A 419 -33.32 -14.19 -62.46
CA MET A 419 -33.09 -15.38 -63.33
C MET A 419 -31.77 -15.11 -64.12
N ASP A 420 -31.10 -16.15 -64.61
CA ASP A 420 -29.76 -16.11 -65.24
C ASP A 420 -29.52 -15.11 -66.39
N THR A 421 -28.24 -14.78 -66.58
CA THR A 421 -27.59 -14.91 -67.91
C THR A 421 -26.06 -15.08 -67.78
N ASP A 422 -25.51 -16.07 -68.49
CA ASP A 422 -24.07 -16.35 -68.66
C ASP A 422 -23.34 -15.16 -69.37
N GLU A 423 -22.02 -14.91 -69.25
CA GLU A 423 -20.87 -15.57 -69.93
C GLU A 423 -19.57 -14.77 -69.57
N VAL A 424 -18.31 -15.23 -69.71
CA VAL A 424 -17.68 -16.58 -69.73
C VAL A 424 -16.15 -16.43 -69.56
N GLU A 425 -15.44 -17.46 -69.06
CA GLU A 425 -13.95 -17.63 -69.07
C GLU A 425 -13.05 -16.61 -68.31
N LYS A 426 -11.82 -16.93 -67.85
CA LYS A 426 -10.94 -18.10 -68.06
C LYS A 426 -10.03 -18.34 -66.82
N ARG A 427 -9.86 -19.59 -66.40
CA ARG A 427 -8.62 -20.04 -65.69
C ARG A 427 -7.58 -20.52 -66.74
N PRO A 428 -6.32 -20.77 -66.37
CA PRO A 428 -6.02 -22.12 -65.89
C PRO A 428 -5.13 -22.16 -64.63
N SER A 429 -5.30 -23.26 -63.90
CA SER A 429 -4.40 -23.81 -62.88
C SER A 429 -3.62 -24.97 -63.47
N ALA A 430 -2.36 -25.18 -63.05
CA ALA A 430 -1.65 -26.48 -63.01
C ALA A 430 -0.28 -26.22 -62.32
N GLU A 431 0.06 -26.91 -61.22
CA GLU A 431 0.95 -28.11 -61.16
C GLU A 431 2.44 -27.80 -61.40
N GLY A 432 3.41 -28.36 -60.68
CA GLY A 432 3.37 -29.28 -59.53
C GLY A 432 4.78 -29.77 -59.16
N GLU A 433 4.95 -30.35 -57.96
CA GLU A 433 6.11 -31.17 -57.53
C GLU A 433 7.51 -30.50 -57.51
N HIS A 434 8.59 -31.11 -56.99
CA HIS A 434 8.87 -31.71 -55.66
C HIS A 434 10.43 -31.77 -55.53
N VAL A 435 11.00 -32.40 -54.49
CA VAL A 435 12.46 -32.47 -54.18
C VAL A 435 13.07 -31.13 -53.72
N GLY A 436 13.87 -31.00 -52.66
CA GLY A 436 14.36 -31.97 -51.67
C GLY A 436 15.89 -31.88 -51.48
N GLU A 437 16.36 -31.36 -50.34
CA GLU A 437 17.59 -31.80 -49.66
C GLU A 437 17.81 -31.06 -48.32
N GLU A 438 18.08 -31.82 -47.26
CA GLU A 438 18.68 -31.33 -46.02
C GLU A 438 20.17 -31.06 -46.22
N LYS A 439 20.77 -30.08 -45.52
CA LYS A 439 22.21 -30.13 -45.18
C LYS A 439 22.51 -29.73 -43.73
N ASN A 440 23.01 -30.72 -42.98
CA ASN A 440 23.68 -30.58 -41.69
C ASN A 440 25.07 -29.91 -41.81
N LYS A 441 25.45 -29.19 -40.74
CA LYS A 441 26.79 -29.04 -40.12
C LYS A 441 26.64 -28.00 -39.01
N MET A 442 26.93 -28.20 -37.72
CA MET A 442 27.82 -29.12 -36.99
C MET A 442 29.33 -28.82 -37.14
N ASP A 443 30.01 -28.90 -35.99
CA ASP A 443 31.44 -28.71 -35.69
C ASP A 443 31.95 -27.23 -35.65
N THR A 444 32.77 -26.80 -34.68
CA THR A 444 33.35 -27.47 -33.48
C THR A 444 33.80 -26.45 -32.42
N ASP A 445 34.16 -26.96 -31.24
CA ASP A 445 34.87 -26.32 -30.12
C ASP A 445 35.88 -25.21 -30.46
N GLU A 446 35.97 -24.20 -29.58
CA GLU A 446 37.27 -23.88 -28.98
C GLU A 446 37.15 -23.28 -27.57
N VAL A 447 38.15 -23.57 -26.74
CA VAL A 447 38.22 -23.22 -25.32
C VAL A 447 39.37 -22.24 -25.10
N GLU A 448 39.09 -21.04 -24.60
CA GLU A 448 40.14 -20.20 -24.01
C GLU A 448 39.87 -19.88 -22.54
N LYS A 449 40.74 -20.43 -21.69
CA LYS A 449 40.97 -19.93 -20.34
C LYS A 449 41.97 -18.78 -20.40
N ARG A 450 41.76 -17.79 -19.53
CA ARG A 450 42.72 -16.85 -18.90
C ARG A 450 44.21 -16.98 -19.30
N PRO A 451 44.92 -15.84 -19.22
CA PRO A 451 45.95 -15.80 -18.17
C PRO A 451 45.78 -14.65 -17.17
N SER A 452 45.91 -15.01 -15.90
CA SER A 452 46.48 -14.16 -14.86
C SER A 452 48.00 -14.16 -15.01
N ALA A 453 48.66 -13.01 -14.83
CA ALA A 453 50.11 -12.93 -14.70
C ALA A 453 50.51 -11.87 -13.67
N GLU A 454 51.14 -12.33 -12.59
CA GLU A 454 52.21 -11.63 -11.87
C GLU A 454 53.40 -11.48 -12.86
N GLY A 455 54.36 -10.55 -12.76
CA GLY A 455 54.65 -9.46 -11.83
C GLY A 455 56.14 -9.09 -12.01
N GLU A 456 56.55 -7.85 -11.70
CA GLU A 456 57.93 -7.39 -11.36
C GLU A 456 57.88 -5.83 -11.30
N HIS A 457 57.97 -5.16 -10.16
CA HIS A 457 59.09 -4.97 -9.22
C HIS A 457 60.09 -3.87 -9.64
N VAL A 458 60.07 -2.74 -8.90
CA VAL A 458 61.20 -1.95 -8.35
C VAL A 458 60.62 -0.65 -7.77
N GLY A 459 61.00 -0.28 -6.56
CA GLY A 459 60.52 0.93 -5.89
C GLY A 459 60.45 0.79 -4.38
N GLU A 460 61.55 0.41 -3.74
CA GLU A 460 61.67 0.60 -2.30
C GLU A 460 61.75 2.09 -1.99
N ASP A 461 61.00 2.56 -1.00
CA ASP A 461 61.56 3.51 -0.05
C ASP A 461 61.09 3.17 1.36
N LYS A 462 62.04 3.10 2.28
CA LYS A 462 61.83 2.78 3.69
C LYS A 462 62.12 4.03 4.50
N GLU A 463 61.14 4.55 5.22
CA GLU A 463 61.44 5.26 6.47
C GLU A 463 60.87 4.51 7.67
N LYS A 464 61.70 4.46 8.70
CA LYS A 464 61.48 3.82 10.00
C LYS A 464 61.30 4.92 11.05
N MET A 465 60.94 4.47 12.25
CA MET A 465 61.03 5.20 13.52
C MET A 465 59.93 6.28 13.71
N ASP A 466 59.40 6.49 14.91
CA ASP A 466 59.88 6.03 16.22
C ASP A 466 58.83 5.34 17.11
N THR A 467 59.32 4.43 17.94
CA THR A 467 58.66 3.95 19.15
C THR A 467 59.04 4.84 20.34
N ALA A 468 58.07 5.22 21.17
CA ALA A 468 58.34 5.79 22.49
C ALA A 468 57.45 5.12 23.55
N GLU A 469 58.10 4.62 24.60
CA GLU A 469 57.48 3.91 25.72
C GLU A 469 57.03 4.86 26.85
N VAL A 470 56.05 4.39 27.63
CA VAL A 470 55.96 4.45 29.11
C VAL A 470 56.34 5.78 29.80
N GLU A 471 55.37 6.34 30.53
CA GLU A 471 55.63 6.71 31.93
C GLU A 471 54.42 6.45 32.84
N LYS A 472 54.67 6.29 34.15
CA LYS A 472 53.75 5.67 35.12
C LYS A 472 53.92 6.32 36.50
N HIS A 473 52.84 6.38 37.28
CA HIS A 473 52.80 6.74 38.73
C HIS A 473 53.03 8.22 39.10
N PRO A 474 52.70 8.66 40.35
CA PRO A 474 52.04 7.94 41.46
C PRO A 474 50.79 8.64 42.05
N SER A 475 50.15 7.96 43.01
CA SER A 475 49.10 8.48 43.91
C SER A 475 49.67 9.12 45.19
N ALA A 476 48.96 10.09 45.77
CA ALA A 476 49.00 10.50 47.18
C ALA A 476 47.65 11.20 47.48
N GLU A 477 46.80 10.76 48.42
CA GLU A 477 46.88 10.80 49.90
C GLU A 477 46.85 12.21 50.54
N GLY A 478 45.89 12.42 51.46
CA GLY A 478 45.74 13.62 52.31
C GLY A 478 44.28 14.13 52.36
N LYS A 479 43.36 13.56 53.14
CA LYS A 479 43.14 13.63 54.62
C LYS A 479 42.31 14.83 55.11
N ASN A 480 41.23 14.49 55.82
CA ASN A 480 40.51 15.26 56.85
C ASN A 480 39.84 16.55 56.37
N GLY A 481 38.67 16.98 56.84
CA GLY A 481 37.67 16.50 57.81
C GLY A 481 36.54 17.56 57.77
N ASP A 482 35.47 17.60 58.53
CA ASP A 482 34.80 16.78 59.55
C ASP A 482 33.58 17.65 59.96
N GLU A 483 32.49 17.06 60.46
CA GLU A 483 31.30 17.75 61.04
C GLU A 483 30.53 18.79 60.14
N GLY A 484 29.20 18.95 60.23
CA GLY A 484 28.18 18.23 60.99
C GLY A 484 26.83 18.99 60.99
N GLY A 485 25.71 18.26 61.06
CA GLY A 485 24.35 18.82 61.25
C GLY A 485 23.70 19.52 60.03
N ASP A 486 22.37 19.70 59.98
CA ASP A 486 21.32 19.13 60.83
C ASP A 486 19.94 19.17 60.09
N THR A 487 19.06 18.23 60.46
CA THR A 487 17.58 18.18 60.41
C THR A 487 16.67 18.83 59.33
N MET A 488 15.57 18.07 59.10
CA MET A 488 14.17 18.46 58.81
C MET A 488 13.70 18.75 57.36
N ASP A 489 12.97 17.75 56.83
CA ASP A 489 11.53 17.79 56.53
C ASP A 489 10.90 19.09 55.99
N MET A 490 10.30 18.99 54.79
CA MET A 490 8.84 19.08 54.67
C MET A 490 8.32 18.53 53.33
N GLU A 491 7.20 17.82 53.39
CA GLU A 491 6.43 17.33 52.23
C GLU A 491 5.58 18.47 51.62
N ALA A 492 5.48 18.50 50.28
CA ALA A 492 4.30 18.94 49.51
C ALA A 492 4.42 18.46 48.05
#